data_AF-A0A2J5PRW4-F1
#
_entry.id   AF-A0A2J5PRW4-F1
#
_cell.length_a   1.000
_cell.length_b   1.000
_cell.length_c   1.000
_cell.angle_alpha   90.00
_cell.angle_beta   90.00
_cell.angle_gamma   90.00
#
_symmetry.space_group_name_H-M   'P 1'
#
loop_
_entity.id
_entity.type
_entity.pdbx_description
1 polymer ?
#
loop_
_entity_poly.entity_id
_entity_poly.type
_entity_poly.pdbx_seq_one_letter_code
_entity_poly.pdbx_strand_id
1 'polypeptide(L)'
;TLLALRGILDGILINHIARTLSSTAKYPGSHALIIGWNVNDITRLWLEGWIASEQGWRVDVLAHSLNQLRPELFPESTLMVWCGEAPCSTQVNQMRLWEQQGQIIWLNHATATSPGGGA
;
A
#
# COMPACT_ATOMS: atom_id res chain seq x y z
N THR A 1 -24.41 12.25 -12.42
CA THR A 1 -23.64 13.40 -11.88
C THR A 1 -22.82 13.02 -10.66
N LEU A 2 -23.38 12.38 -9.63
CA LEU A 2 -22.63 11.97 -8.43
C LEU A 2 -21.38 11.11 -8.70
N LEU A 3 -21.47 10.09 -9.56
CA LEU A 3 -20.33 9.24 -9.93
C LEU A 3 -19.20 10.04 -10.61
N ALA A 4 -19.55 11.03 -11.42
CA ALA A 4 -18.58 11.90 -12.07
C ALA A 4 -17.90 12.83 -11.04
N LEU A 5 -18.65 13.40 -10.09
CA LEU A 5 -18.08 14.20 -9.00
C LEU A 5 -17.15 13.37 -8.11
N ARG A 6 -17.53 12.13 -7.80
CA ARG A 6 -16.66 11.20 -7.07
C ARG A 6 -15.37 10.94 -7.85
N GLY A 7 -15.44 10.60 -9.13
CA GLY A 7 -14.25 10.38 -9.94
C GLY A 7 -13.33 11.61 -10.04
N ILE A 8 -13.90 12.83 -10.08
CA ILE A 8 -13.12 14.07 -10.02
C ILE A 8 -12.41 14.20 -8.66
N LEU A 9 -13.11 13.97 -7.56
CA LEU A 9 -12.53 14.00 -6.22
C LEU A 9 -11.42 12.96 -6.07
N ASP A 10 -11.64 11.73 -6.52
CA ASP A 10 -10.67 10.65 -6.53
C ASP A 10 -9.39 11.07 -7.25
N GLY A 11 -9.52 11.67 -8.45
CA GLY A 11 -8.37 12.18 -9.20
C GLY A 11 -7.61 13.31 -8.49
N ILE A 12 -8.32 14.23 -7.83
CA ILE A 12 -7.70 15.32 -7.05
C ILE A 12 -6.91 14.74 -5.87
N LEU A 13 -7.49 13.79 -5.13
CA LEU A 13 -6.87 13.15 -3.98
C LEU A 13 -5.62 12.35 -4.39
N ILE A 14 -5.72 11.51 -5.42
CA ILE A 14 -4.59 10.72 -5.92
C ILE A 14 -3.45 11.63 -6.37
N ASN A 15 -3.74 12.70 -7.11
CA ASN A 15 -2.71 13.64 -7.55
C ASN A 15 -2.07 14.40 -6.38
N HIS A 16 -2.84 14.76 -5.35
CA HIS A 16 -2.27 15.37 -4.15
C HIS A 16 -1.30 14.41 -3.45
N ILE A 17 -1.74 13.17 -3.21
CA ILE A 17 -0.93 12.13 -2.56
C ILE A 17 0.34 11.84 -3.37
N ALA A 18 0.23 11.65 -4.69
CA ALA A 18 1.40 11.37 -5.54
C ALA A 18 2.46 12.47 -5.46
N ARG A 19 2.05 13.74 -5.37
CA ARG A 19 2.97 14.88 -5.17
C ARG A 19 3.62 14.85 -3.79
N THR A 20 2.87 14.53 -2.75
CA THR A 20 3.38 14.38 -1.38
C THR A 20 4.40 13.24 -1.31
N LEU A 21 4.09 12.06 -1.84
CA LEU A 21 5.01 10.92 -1.87
C LEU A 21 6.28 11.22 -2.68
N SER A 22 6.15 11.93 -3.80
CA SER A 22 7.30 12.31 -4.63
C SER A 22 8.23 13.30 -3.91
N SER A 23 7.70 14.17 -3.05
CA SER A 23 8.51 15.13 -2.30
C SER A 23 9.24 14.45 -1.13
N THR A 24 8.62 13.46 -0.48
CA THR A 24 9.19 12.71 0.64
C THR A 24 10.22 11.66 0.21
N ALA A 25 10.23 11.23 -1.05
CA ALA A 25 11.20 10.28 -1.60
C ALA A 25 12.68 10.72 -1.48
N LYS A 26 12.94 11.99 -1.17
CA LYS A 26 14.28 12.57 -1.02
C LYS A 26 14.90 12.31 0.36
N TYR A 27 14.10 11.91 1.35
CA TYR A 27 14.56 11.68 2.71
C TYR A 27 15.02 10.23 2.90
N PRO A 28 16.05 9.99 3.73
CA PRO A 28 16.48 8.65 4.06
C PRO A 28 15.37 7.92 4.83
N GLY A 29 15.08 6.67 4.44
CA GLY A 29 14.05 5.84 5.07
C GLY A 29 13.96 4.48 4.41
N SER A 30 13.41 3.50 5.13
CA SER A 30 13.13 2.17 4.57
C SER A 30 12.14 2.31 3.41
N HIS A 31 12.44 1.65 2.30
CA HIS A 31 11.59 1.65 1.12
C HIS A 31 10.56 0.53 1.19
N ALA A 32 9.31 0.85 0.84
CA ALA A 32 8.24 -0.12 0.68
C ALA A 32 7.43 0.13 -0.60
N LEU A 33 6.97 -0.96 -1.21
CA LEU A 33 6.05 -0.97 -2.33
C LEU A 33 4.64 -1.31 -1.84
N ILE A 34 3.70 -0.38 -2.03
CA ILE A 34 2.29 -0.55 -1.68
C ILE A 34 1.56 -1.22 -2.83
N ILE A 35 0.88 -2.33 -2.54
CA ILE A 35 0.15 -3.13 -3.53
C ILE A 35 -1.28 -3.38 -3.05
N GLY A 36 -2.25 -3.09 -3.90
CA GLY A 36 -3.63 -3.55 -3.70
C GLY A 36 -3.81 -4.98 -4.19
N TRP A 37 -4.38 -5.88 -3.40
CA TRP A 37 -4.67 -7.26 -3.81
C TRP A 37 -6.18 -7.56 -3.79
N ASN A 38 -6.75 -7.77 -4.98
CA ASN A 38 -8.19 -7.91 -5.24
C ASN A 38 -9.02 -6.73 -4.71
N VAL A 39 -8.55 -5.50 -4.89
CA VAL A 39 -9.23 -4.29 -4.44
C VAL A 39 -9.65 -3.42 -5.62
N ASN A 40 -10.82 -2.79 -5.50
CA ASN A 40 -11.36 -1.90 -6.53
C ASN A 40 -11.23 -0.41 -6.17
N ASP A 41 -11.05 -0.08 -4.89
CA ASP A 41 -10.93 1.30 -4.43
C ASP A 41 -9.48 1.76 -4.48
N ILE A 42 -9.06 2.21 -5.67
CA ILE A 42 -7.69 2.68 -5.89
C ILE A 42 -7.41 3.95 -5.05
N THR A 43 -8.38 4.85 -4.89
CA THR A 43 -8.22 6.04 -4.03
C THR A 43 -7.83 5.65 -2.61
N ARG A 44 -8.49 4.64 -2.05
CA ARG A 44 -8.15 4.12 -0.72
C ARG A 44 -6.75 3.51 -0.67
N LEU A 45 -6.33 2.76 -1.70
CA LEU A 45 -4.95 2.25 -1.78
C LEU A 45 -3.91 3.39 -1.70
N TRP A 46 -4.14 4.50 -2.41
CA TRP A 46 -3.26 5.67 -2.34
C TRP A 46 -3.28 6.32 -0.96
N LEU A 47 -4.44 6.38 -0.28
CA LEU A 47 -4.52 6.88 1.10
C LEU A 47 -3.71 6.02 2.07
N GLU A 48 -3.75 4.69 1.95
CA GLU A 48 -2.92 3.81 2.76
C GLU A 48 -1.43 4.05 2.51
N GLY A 49 -1.03 4.29 1.26
CA GLY A 49 0.35 4.67 0.92
C GLY A 49 0.77 6.01 1.55
N TRP A 50 -0.13 6.99 1.60
CA TRP A 50 0.13 8.24 2.32
C TRP A 50 0.29 8.00 3.82
N ILE A 51 -0.61 7.25 4.46
CA ILE A 51 -0.52 6.91 5.89
C ILE A 51 0.81 6.22 6.20
N ALA A 52 1.24 5.25 5.38
CA ALA A 52 2.53 4.59 5.55
C ALA A 52 3.71 5.58 5.45
N SER A 53 3.62 6.56 4.54
CA SER A 53 4.66 7.60 4.42
C SER A 53 4.76 8.50 5.66
N GLU A 54 3.63 8.84 6.28
CA GLU A 54 3.60 9.57 7.56
C GLU A 54 4.21 8.74 8.72
N GLN A 55 4.27 7.41 8.59
CA GLN A 55 4.93 6.50 9.53
C GLN A 55 6.44 6.31 9.24
N GLY A 56 7.00 7.13 8.35
CA GLY A 56 8.44 7.17 8.06
C GLY A 56 8.89 6.21 6.95
N TRP A 57 7.96 5.64 6.18
CA TRP A 57 8.30 4.84 5.01
C TRP A 57 8.51 5.71 3.78
N ARG A 58 9.53 5.38 2.99
CA ARG A 58 9.58 5.83 1.61
C ARG A 58 8.74 4.87 0.78
N VAL A 59 7.68 5.40 0.17
CA VAL A 59 6.64 4.57 -0.43
C VAL A 59 6.52 4.81 -1.93
N ASP A 60 6.52 3.72 -2.70
CA ASP A 60 5.97 3.70 -4.06
C ASP A 60 4.63 2.97 -4.05
N VAL A 61 3.63 3.46 -4.80
CA VAL A 61 2.30 2.85 -4.88
C VAL A 61 2.09 2.25 -6.26
N LEU A 62 1.74 0.96 -6.31
CA LEU A 62 1.30 0.34 -7.55
C LEU A 62 -0.09 0.87 -7.93
N ALA A 63 -0.17 1.58 -9.05
CA ALA A 63 -1.38 2.29 -9.48
C ALA A 63 -2.61 1.38 -9.72
N HIS A 64 -2.41 0.07 -9.84
CA HIS A 64 -3.45 -0.91 -10.08
C HIS A 64 -3.41 -2.02 -9.03
N SER A 65 -4.58 -2.54 -8.69
CA SER A 65 -4.66 -3.76 -7.90
C SER A 65 -4.27 -4.97 -8.73
N LEU A 66 -3.59 -5.92 -8.08
CA LEU A 66 -3.31 -7.23 -8.63
C LEU A 66 -4.43 -8.20 -8.25
N ASN A 67 -4.84 -9.04 -9.21
CA ASN A 67 -5.71 -10.18 -8.92
C ASN A 67 -4.91 -11.38 -8.38
N GLN A 68 -3.63 -11.45 -8.77
CA GLN A 68 -2.69 -12.46 -8.32
C GLN A 68 -1.41 -11.77 -7.86
N LEU A 69 -1.13 -11.87 -6.56
CA LEU A 69 0.11 -11.39 -5.95
C LEU A 69 1.07 -12.57 -5.75
N ARG A 70 2.35 -12.37 -6.12
CA ARG A 70 3.45 -13.30 -5.86
C ARG A 70 4.61 -12.53 -5.22
N PRO A 71 4.76 -12.56 -3.89
CA PRO A 71 5.80 -11.82 -3.19
C PRO A 71 7.22 -12.15 -3.66
N GLU A 72 7.44 -13.38 -4.13
CA GLU A 72 8.72 -13.89 -4.58
C GLU A 72 9.27 -13.15 -5.82
N LEU A 73 8.40 -12.42 -6.55
CA LEU A 73 8.81 -11.60 -7.69
C LEU A 73 9.39 -10.24 -7.28
N PHE A 74 9.35 -9.90 -5.99
CA PHE A 74 9.86 -8.64 -5.44
C PHE A 74 10.88 -8.89 -4.31
N PRO A 75 11.95 -9.67 -4.54
CA PRO A 75 12.86 -10.11 -3.48
C PRO A 75 13.60 -8.97 -2.77
N GLU A 76 13.79 -7.84 -3.45
CA GLU A 76 14.54 -6.68 -2.95
C GLU A 76 13.63 -5.57 -2.38
N SER A 77 12.32 -5.81 -2.27
CA SER A 77 11.36 -4.78 -1.86
C SER A 77 10.57 -5.21 -0.64
N THR A 78 10.44 -4.31 0.34
CA THR A 78 9.45 -4.49 1.41
C THR A 78 8.06 -4.35 0.80
N LEU A 79 7.26 -5.41 0.80
CA LEU A 79 5.91 -5.35 0.29
C LEU A 79 4.92 -4.97 1.39
N MET A 80 4.14 -3.93 1.13
CA MET A 80 3.01 -3.54 1.96
C MET A 80 1.71 -3.76 1.19
N VAL A 81 0.88 -4.70 1.65
CA VAL A 81 -0.27 -5.16 0.87
C VAL A 81 -1.57 -4.73 1.54
N TRP A 82 -2.47 -4.18 0.73
CA TRP A 82 -3.83 -3.82 1.10
C TRP A 82 -4.83 -4.79 0.47
N CYS A 83 -5.64 -5.46 1.28
CA CYS A 83 -6.61 -6.48 0.84
C CYS A 83 -8.05 -5.99 0.86
N GLY A 84 -8.27 -4.68 1.04
CA GLY A 84 -9.61 -4.14 1.29
C GLY A 84 -10.06 -4.37 2.73
N GLU A 85 -11.32 -4.05 3.02
CA GLU A 85 -11.87 -4.10 4.38
C GLU A 85 -12.12 -5.52 4.91
N ALA A 86 -12.44 -6.47 4.01
CA ALA A 86 -12.73 -7.85 4.39
C ALA A 86 -12.20 -8.84 3.33
N PRO A 87 -11.06 -9.51 3.57
CA PRO A 87 -10.54 -10.53 2.65
C PRO A 87 -11.44 -11.77 2.66
N CYS A 88 -11.57 -12.43 1.50
CA CYS A 88 -12.31 -13.69 1.43
C CYS A 88 -11.51 -14.86 2.05
N SER A 89 -12.17 -15.99 2.30
CA SER A 89 -11.55 -17.13 3.00
C SER A 89 -10.30 -17.68 2.32
N THR A 90 -10.26 -17.68 0.98
CA THR A 90 -9.08 -18.08 0.21
C THR A 90 -7.94 -17.08 0.38
N GLN A 91 -8.23 -15.78 0.39
CA GLN A 91 -7.23 -14.74 0.67
C GLN A 91 -6.65 -14.91 2.07
N VAL A 92 -7.49 -15.09 3.10
CA VAL A 92 -7.04 -15.29 4.50
C VAL A 92 -6.07 -16.47 4.61
N ASN A 93 -6.33 -17.58 3.89
CA ASN A 93 -5.45 -18.74 3.94
C ASN A 93 -4.08 -18.45 3.33
N GLN A 94 -4.04 -17.73 2.21
CA GLN A 94 -2.80 -17.34 1.54
C GLN A 94 -2.04 -16.26 2.32
N MET A 95 -2.75 -15.33 2.98
CA MET A 95 -2.17 -14.33 3.87
C MET A 95 -1.37 -15.01 4.99
N ARG A 96 -1.95 -16.03 5.63
CA ARG A 96 -1.29 -16.78 6.70
C ARG A 96 0.02 -17.44 6.24
N LEU A 97 0.04 -17.97 5.01
CA LEU A 97 1.25 -18.58 4.45
C LEU A 97 2.36 -17.53 4.27
N TRP A 98 2.02 -16.36 3.73
CA TRP A 98 2.98 -15.27 3.53
C TRP A 98 3.47 -14.63 4.83
N GLU A 99 2.61 -14.54 5.85
CA GLU A 99 2.98 -14.09 7.20
C GLU A 99 4.02 -15.03 7.82
N GLN A 100 3.83 -16.35 7.71
CA GLN A 100 4.79 -17.34 8.21
C GLN A 100 6.15 -17.26 7.50
N GLN A 101 6.17 -16.77 6.27
CA GLN A 101 7.37 -16.60 5.46
C GLN A 101 8.02 -15.22 5.61
N GLY A 102 7.39 -14.30 6.35
CA GLY A 102 7.91 -12.94 6.57
C GLY A 102 8.01 -12.09 5.29
N GLN A 103 7.23 -12.41 4.25
CA GLN A 103 7.36 -11.80 2.92
C GLN A 103 6.55 -10.51 2.74
N ILE A 104 5.57 -10.23 3.62
CA ILE A 104 4.58 -9.16 3.44
C ILE A 104 4.29 -8.47 4.77
N ILE A 105 4.05 -7.15 4.71
CA ILE A 105 3.45 -6.33 5.76
C ILE A 105 2.01 -5.97 5.36
N TRP A 106 1.02 -6.20 6.23
CA TRP A 106 -0.39 -5.91 5.92
C TRP A 106 -0.81 -4.51 6.37
N LEU A 107 -1.30 -3.67 5.46
CA LEU A 107 -1.73 -2.30 5.77
C LEU A 107 -2.96 -2.25 6.70
N ASN A 108 -3.88 -3.20 6.55
CA ASN A 108 -5.11 -3.29 7.36
C ASN A 108 -4.85 -3.48 8.86
N HIS A 109 -3.65 -3.94 9.22
CA HIS A 109 -3.31 -4.41 10.56
C HIS A 109 -2.05 -3.73 11.12
N ALA A 110 -1.41 -2.84 10.35
CA ALA A 110 -0.08 -2.37 10.67
C ALA A 110 -0.06 -0.93 11.18
N THR A 111 0.18 -0.80 12.48
CA THR A 111 1.12 0.21 13.01
C THR A 111 2.55 -0.18 12.60
N ALA A 112 2.85 -0.25 11.30
CA ALA A 112 4.21 -0.53 10.83
C ALA A 112 4.99 0.76 10.81
N THR A 113 5.57 1.13 11.94
CA THR A 113 6.60 2.16 11.98
C THR A 113 7.84 1.66 11.22
N SER A 114 8.45 2.56 10.44
CA SER A 114 9.64 2.25 9.65
C SER A 114 10.78 1.75 10.56
N PRO A 115 11.46 0.63 10.21
CA PRO A 115 12.57 0.06 11.00
C PRO A 115 13.73 1.02 11.27
N GLY A 116 13.84 2.11 10.50
CA GLY A 116 14.90 3.12 10.61
C GLY A 116 14.45 4.47 11.18
N GLY A 117 13.21 4.60 11.68
CA GLY A 117 12.64 5.87 12.16
C GLY A 117 13.07 6.31 13.56
N GLY A 118 14.03 5.62 14.19
CA GLY A 118 14.57 5.98 15.50
C GLY A 118 15.92 6.66 15.39
N ALA A 119 15.92 7.98 15.24
CA ALA A 119 17.05 8.86 15.54
C ALA A 119 16.53 10.21 16.06
#